data_AF-A0A7V9JA00-F1
#
_entry.id   AF-A0A7V9JA00-F1
#
_cell.length_a   1.000
_cell.length_b   1.000
_cell.length_c   1.000
_cell.angle_alpha   90.00
_cell.angle_beta   90.00
_cell.angle_gamma   90.00
#
_symmetry.space_group_name_H-M   'P 1'
#
loop_
_entity.id
_entity.type
_entity.pdbx_description
1 polymer ?
#
loop_
_entity_poly.entity_id
_entity_poly.type
_entity_poly.pdbx_seq_one_letter_code
_entity_poly.pdbx_strand_id
1 'polypeptide(L)'
;MSLDRRLQLLLDEERYERVAAAAREQRISVAAVIRDAIDQSLAPVHRRRGAAARSILSASQMEVPPGDGLLGELETLRGGGA
;
A
#
# COMPACT_ATOMS: atom_id res chain seq x y z
N MET A 1 18.88 -0.62 15.47
CA MET A 1 17.70 -0.82 16.35
C MET A 1 17.79 -2.22 16.95
N SER A 2 17.56 -2.36 18.25
CA SER A 2 17.55 -3.67 18.92
C SER A 2 16.26 -4.44 18.62
N LEU A 3 16.33 -5.77 18.58
CA LEU A 3 15.17 -6.65 18.42
C LEU A 3 14.78 -7.21 19.78
N ASP A 4 13.83 -6.56 20.46
CA ASP A 4 13.52 -6.86 21.87
C ASP A 4 12.30 -7.79 22.07
N ARG A 5 11.58 -8.10 20.98
CA ARG A 5 10.36 -8.94 20.99
C ARG A 5 10.51 -10.11 20.02
N ARG A 6 10.13 -11.31 20.48
CA ARG A 6 10.18 -12.54 19.67
C ARG A 6 8.79 -12.89 19.14
N LEU A 7 8.70 -13.10 17.82
CA LEU A 7 7.52 -13.64 17.16
C LEU A 7 7.76 -15.13 16.83
N GLN A 8 6.77 -15.98 17.07
CA GLN A 8 6.72 -17.36 16.58
C GLN A 8 5.55 -17.48 15.62
N LEU A 9 5.79 -18.03 14.43
CA LEU A 9 4.81 -18.17 13.36
C LEU A 9 4.96 -19.57 12.77
N LEU A 10 3.83 -20.27 12.61
CA LEU A 10 3.78 -21.54 11.90
C LEU A 10 3.34 -21.27 10.45
N LEU A 11 4.08 -21.82 9.51
CA LEU A 11 3.78 -21.79 8.08
C LEU A 11 3.57 -23.23 7.61
N ASP A 12 2.66 -23.41 6.66
CA ASP A 12 2.63 -24.63 5.86
C ASP A 12 3.85 -24.68 4.94
N GLU A 13 4.09 -25.87 4.36
CA GLU A 13 5.25 -26.13 3.51
C GLU A 13 5.34 -25.16 2.32
N GLU A 14 4.21 -24.95 1.64
CA GLU A 14 4.15 -24.07 0.46
C GLU A 14 4.55 -22.64 0.80
N ARG A 15 4.03 -22.10 1.91
CA ARG A 15 4.37 -20.75 2.37
C ARG A 15 5.82 -20.68 2.84
N TYR A 16 6.33 -21.69 3.55
CA TYR A 16 7.71 -21.71 3.97
C TYR A 16 8.66 -21.69 2.78
N GLU A 17 8.45 -22.55 1.79
CA GLU A 17 9.24 -22.62 0.56
C GLU A 17 9.26 -21.30 -0.19
N ARG A 18 8.11 -20.62 -0.30
CA ARG A 18 8.04 -19.29 -0.92
C ARG A 18 8.92 -18.26 -0.22
N VAL A 19 8.89 -18.21 1.11
CA VAL A 19 9.70 -17.25 1.88
C VAL A 19 11.19 -17.65 1.85
N ALA A 20 11.49 -18.95 1.92
CA ALA A 20 12.85 -19.47 1.82
C ALA A 20 13.49 -19.18 0.47
N ALA A 21 12.73 -19.33 -0.63
CA ALA A 21 13.18 -18.99 -1.97
C ALA A 21 13.54 -17.50 -2.09
N ALA A 22 12.68 -16.60 -1.58
CA ALA A 22 12.92 -15.17 -1.56
C ALA A 22 14.15 -14.81 -0.71
N ALA A 23 14.32 -15.46 0.45
CA ALA A 23 15.47 -15.26 1.31
C ALA A 23 16.78 -15.68 0.63
N ARG A 24 16.76 -16.80 -0.10
CA ARG A 24 17.91 -17.29 -0.87
C ARG A 24 18.27 -16.35 -2.02
N GLU A 25 17.29 -15.88 -2.76
CA GLU A 25 17.49 -14.93 -3.87
C GLU A 25 18.14 -13.63 -3.38
N GLN A 26 17.68 -13.11 -2.25
CA GLN A 26 18.17 -11.87 -1.65
C GLN A 26 19.41 -12.06 -0.75
N ARG A 27 19.83 -13.32 -0.50
CA ARG A 27 20.93 -13.71 0.40
C ARG A 27 20.78 -13.15 1.82
N ILE A 28 19.56 -13.14 2.32
CA ILE A 28 19.22 -12.71 3.68
C ILE A 28 18.51 -13.84 4.44
N SER A 29 18.29 -13.66 5.73
CA SER A 29 17.56 -14.65 6.51
C SER A 29 16.06 -14.60 6.21
N VAL A 30 15.37 -15.74 6.38
CA VAL A 30 13.90 -15.82 6.36
C VAL A 30 13.28 -14.78 7.30
N ALA A 31 13.88 -14.57 8.48
CA ALA A 31 13.42 -13.57 9.44
C ALA A 31 13.59 -12.12 8.96
N ALA A 32 14.55 -11.84 8.08
CA ALA A 32 14.67 -10.54 7.43
C ALA A 32 13.56 -10.33 6.39
N VAL A 33 13.31 -11.32 5.52
CA VAL A 33 12.20 -11.27 4.55
C VAL A 33 10.85 -11.06 5.24
N ILE A 34 10.58 -11.77 6.33
CA ILE A 34 9.33 -11.61 7.08
C ILE A 34 9.21 -10.19 7.65
N ARG A 35 10.29 -9.63 8.21
CA ARG A 35 10.26 -8.24 8.73
C ARG A 35 10.02 -7.24 7.61
N ASP A 36 10.72 -7.36 6.48
CA ASP A 36 10.55 -6.45 5.34
C ASP A 36 9.13 -6.52 4.78
N ALA A 37 8.54 -7.72 4.70
CA ALA A 37 7.16 -7.90 4.27
C ALA A 37 6.15 -7.28 5.25
N ILE A 38 6.42 -7.36 6.57
CA ILE A 38 5.62 -6.68 7.59
C ILE A 38 5.71 -5.17 7.40
N ASP A 39 6.92 -4.62 7.25
CA ASP A 39 7.12 -3.17 7.10
C ASP A 39 6.43 -2.64 5.84
N GLN A 40 6.53 -3.37 4.72
CA GLN A 40 5.85 -3.03 3.47
C GLN A 40 4.32 -3.12 3.62
N SER A 41 3.79 -4.21 4.16
CA SER A 41 2.34 -4.39 4.28
C SER A 41 1.68 -3.43 5.28
N LEU A 42 2.39 -3.06 6.35
CA LEU A 42 1.89 -2.16 7.37
C LEU A 42 2.21 -0.69 7.11
N ALA A 43 2.96 -0.37 6.04
CA ALA A 43 3.37 0.98 5.73
C ALA A 43 2.16 1.94 5.67
N PRO A 44 2.27 3.16 6.24
CA PRO A 44 1.16 4.10 6.33
C PRO A 44 0.52 4.42 4.98
N VAL A 45 1.32 4.43 3.90
CA VAL A 45 0.84 4.70 2.53
C VAL A 45 -0.13 3.62 2.05
N HIS A 46 0.12 2.34 2.33
CA HIS A 46 -0.79 1.26 1.95
C HIS A 46 -2.10 1.30 2.75
N ARG A 47 -2.04 1.65 4.04
CA ARG A 47 -3.25 1.90 4.83
C ARG A 47 -4.05 3.10 4.31
N ARG A 48 -3.37 4.19 3.92
CA ARG A 48 -4.01 5.37 3.30
C ARG A 48 -4.67 5.01 1.97
N ARG A 49 -3.99 4.27 1.09
CA ARG A 49 -4.57 3.84 -0.21
C ARG A 49 -5.78 2.93 -0.02
N GLY A 50 -5.71 1.96 0.89
CA GLY A 50 -6.84 1.08 1.19
C GLY A 50 -8.01 1.82 1.84
N ALA A 51 -7.75 2.77 2.73
CA ALA A 51 -8.76 3.63 3.34
C ALA A 51 -9.41 4.58 2.31
N ALA A 52 -8.61 5.21 1.45
CA ALA A 52 -9.10 6.06 0.37
C ALA A 52 -9.95 5.28 -0.64
N ALA A 53 -9.48 4.09 -1.06
CA ALA A 53 -10.24 3.21 -1.94
C ALA A 53 -11.57 2.80 -1.30
N ARG A 54 -11.57 2.38 -0.03
CA ARG A 54 -12.81 2.10 0.70
C ARG A 54 -13.73 3.32 0.74
N SER A 55 -13.20 4.50 1.07
CA SER A 55 -13.98 5.74 1.14
C SER A 55 -14.63 6.11 -0.20
N ILE A 56 -13.93 5.91 -1.32
CA ILE A 56 -14.47 6.16 -2.66
C ILE A 56 -15.54 5.13 -3.00
N LEU A 57 -15.26 3.85 -2.76
CA LEU A 57 -16.17 2.75 -3.09
C LEU A 57 -17.42 2.72 -2.21
N SER A 58 -17.33 3.21 -0.97
CA SER A 58 -18.45 3.31 -0.04
C SER A 58 -19.21 4.64 -0.15
N ALA A 59 -18.72 5.60 -0.94
CA ALA A 59 -19.41 6.86 -1.12
C ALA A 59 -20.74 6.63 -1.85
N SER A 60 -21.80 7.28 -1.38
CA SER A 60 -23.07 7.28 -2.10
C SER A 60 -22.88 7.93 -3.46
N GLN A 61 -23.50 7.37 -4.49
CA GLN A 61 -23.49 7.95 -5.82
C GLN A 61 -24.06 9.37 -5.73
N MET A 62 -23.23 10.36 -6.09
CA MET A 62 -23.66 11.75 -6.16
C MET A 62 -24.06 12.09 -7.58
N GLU A 63 -25.04 12.97 -7.72
CA GLU A 63 -25.37 13.57 -8.99
C GLU A 63 -24.22 14.51 -9.40
N VAL A 64 -23.63 14.23 -10.56
CA VAL A 64 -22.51 15.01 -11.10
C VAL A 64 -23.09 15.98 -12.13
N PRO A 65 -22.88 17.31 -11.98
CA PRO A 65 -23.29 18.27 -12.98
C PRO A 65 -22.65 17.99 -14.35
N PRO A 66 -23.26 18.46 -15.45
CA PRO A 66 -22.64 18.43 -16.76
C PRO A 66 -21.21 19.01 -16.72
N GLY A 67 -20.27 18.33 -17.37
CA GLY A 67 -18.84 18.66 -17.33
C GLY A 67 -18.39 19.61 -18.44
N ASP A 68 -19.31 20.30 -19.11
CA ASP A 68 -18.99 21.28 -20.13
C ASP A 68 -18.28 22.49 -19.49
N GLY A 69 -17.13 22.86 -20.04
CA GLY A 69 -16.28 23.94 -19.51
C GLY A 69 -15.34 23.55 -18.38
N LEU A 70 -15.43 22.33 -17.83
CA LEU A 70 -14.58 21.88 -16.71
C LEU A 70 -13.08 21.89 -17.04
N LEU A 71 -12.73 21.59 -18.30
CA LEU A 71 -11.36 21.70 -18.77
C LEU A 71 -10.84 23.15 -18.74
N GLY A 72 -11.65 24.12 -19.18
CA GLY A 72 -11.28 25.53 -19.18
C GLY A 72 -11.12 26.09 -17.76
N GLU A 73 -11.95 25.63 -16.82
CA GLU A 73 -11.81 25.96 -15.40
C GLU A 73 -10.49 25.41 -14.82
N LEU A 74 -10.17 24.13 -15.09
CA LEU A 74 -8.92 23.51 -14.64
C LEU A 74 -7.67 24.17 -15.24
N GLU A 75 -7.74 24.59 -16.50
CA GLU A 75 -6.67 25.34 -17.16
C GLU A 75 -6.47 26.72 -16.53
N THR A 76 -7.56 27.41 -16.18
CA THR A 76 -7.51 28.69 -15.47
C THR A 76 -6.88 28.54 -14.08
N LEU A 77 -7.29 27.51 -13.32
CA LEU A 77 -6.72 27.20 -12.00
C LEU A 77 -5.24 26.80 -12.07
N ARG A 78 -4.83 26.09 -13.12
CA ARG A 78 -3.43 25.70 -13.34
C ARG A 78 -2.57 26.89 -13.79
N GLY A 79 -3.14 27.81 -14.57
CA GLY A 79 -2.48 29.04 -15.04
C GLY A 79 -2.43 30.17 -14.00
N GLY A 80 -3.26 30.13 -12.97
CA GLY A 80 -3.32 31.11 -11.88
C GLY A 80 -2.36 30.87 -10.71
N GLY A 81 -1.44 29.90 -10.82
CA GLY A 81 -0.37 29.68 -9.85
C GLY A 81 0.85 30.55 -10.15
N ALA A 82 0.75 31.86 -9.90
CA ALA A 82 1.87 32.80 -9.83
C ALA A 82 1.83 33.56 -8.50
#